data_AF-A0A815VW42-F1
#
_entry.id   AF-A0A815VW42-F1
#
_cell.length_a   1.000
_cell.length_b   1.000
_cell.length_c   1.000
_cell.angle_alpha   90.00
_cell.angle_beta   90.00
_cell.angle_gamma   90.00
#
_symmetry.space_group_name_H-M   'P 1'
#
loop_
_entity.id
_entity.type
_entity.pdbx_description
1 polymer ?
#
loop_
_entity_poly.entity_id
_entity_poly.type
_entity_poly.pdbx_seq_one_letter_code
_entity_poly.pdbx_strand_id
1 'polypeptide(L)'
;MIAIARASEEKHPLGVTYQIADVLNLTAPEKKFDFVVAAYLLNYAKTADELDRMVQIISEQLKDDDSAYFLGVNANVRCTEYIVNNDVYRSFGYWFEAQVPLENGAEIKNNVYSPDGSILSFITYYLSPSIYEQAFQKAGFKFFKWVPMDAVRNTEPRKESPKYHPIIGILAHK
;
A
#
# COMPACT_ATOMS: atom_id res chain seq x y z
N MET A 1 -10.54 0.63 13.07
CA MET A 1 -10.06 -0.62 12.41
C MET A 1 -9.67 -1.69 13.42
N ILE A 2 -8.70 -1.49 14.32
CA ILE A 2 -8.24 -2.54 15.26
C ILE A 2 -9.36 -3.09 16.17
N ALA A 3 -10.27 -2.25 16.68
CA ALA A 3 -11.40 -2.72 17.47
C ALA A 3 -12.32 -3.70 16.71
N ILE A 4 -12.53 -3.45 15.41
CA ILE A 4 -13.32 -4.35 14.54
C ILE A 4 -12.57 -5.67 14.32
N ALA A 5 -11.25 -5.60 14.11
CA ALA A 5 -10.42 -6.79 13.93
C ALA A 5 -10.41 -7.68 15.19
N ARG A 6 -10.26 -7.07 16.38
CA ARG A 6 -10.37 -7.78 17.66
C ARG A 6 -11.75 -8.40 17.87
N ALA A 7 -12.82 -7.68 17.59
CA ALA A 7 -14.18 -8.23 17.67
C ALA A 7 -14.42 -9.37 16.67
N SER A 8 -13.76 -9.35 15.51
CA SER A 8 -13.79 -10.46 14.55
C SER A 8 -13.06 -11.69 15.09
N GLU A 9 -11.87 -11.50 15.67
CA GLU A 9 -11.08 -12.56 16.30
C GLU A 9 -11.80 -13.17 17.51
N GLU A 10 -12.48 -12.36 18.33
CA GLU A 10 -13.31 -12.85 19.45
C GLU A 10 -14.45 -13.75 18.97
N LYS A 11 -15.05 -13.43 17.81
CA LYS A 11 -16.13 -14.23 17.21
C LYS A 11 -15.61 -15.48 16.51
N HIS A 12 -14.46 -15.39 15.86
CA HIS A 12 -13.85 -16.46 15.06
C HIS A 12 -12.33 -16.51 15.31
N PRO A 13 -11.87 -17.18 16.37
CA PRO A 13 -10.46 -17.16 16.75
C PRO A 13 -9.54 -17.84 15.73
N LEU A 14 -8.51 -17.12 15.30
CA LEU A 14 -7.43 -17.59 14.43
C LEU A 14 -6.06 -17.56 15.12
N GLY A 15 -5.99 -17.03 16.35
CA GLY A 15 -4.75 -16.84 17.11
C GLY A 15 -4.00 -15.56 16.77
N VAL A 16 -4.68 -14.55 16.20
CA VAL A 16 -4.04 -13.30 15.75
C VAL A 16 -3.93 -12.29 16.89
N THR A 17 -2.75 -11.71 17.07
CA THR A 17 -2.51 -10.61 18.02
C THR A 17 -2.62 -9.27 17.31
N TYR A 18 -3.36 -8.32 17.91
CA TYR A 18 -3.58 -6.99 17.36
C TYR A 18 -2.98 -5.90 18.24
N GLN A 19 -2.16 -5.04 17.64
CA GLN A 19 -1.57 -3.88 18.29
C GLN A 19 -2.03 -2.59 17.60
N ILE A 20 -2.26 -1.55 18.39
CA ILE A 20 -2.39 -0.18 17.88
C ILE A 20 -1.00 0.44 17.97
N ALA A 21 -0.43 0.82 16.83
CA ALA A 21 0.86 1.49 16.76
C ALA A 21 0.91 2.40 15.53
N ASP A 22 1.68 3.47 15.65
CA ASP A 22 2.23 4.16 14.49
C ASP A 22 3.43 3.36 14.00
N VAL A 23 3.41 2.98 12.72
CA VAL A 23 4.48 2.19 12.13
C VAL A 23 5.83 2.87 12.28
N LEU A 24 5.92 4.20 12.13
CA LEU A 24 7.20 4.93 12.21
C LEU A 24 7.92 4.75 13.57
N ASN A 25 7.14 4.41 14.60
CA ASN A 25 7.58 4.22 15.98
C ASN A 25 7.55 2.76 16.44
N LEU A 26 7.32 1.81 15.51
CA LEU A 26 7.26 0.39 15.85
C LEU A 26 8.66 -0.15 16.19
N THR A 27 8.76 -0.87 17.31
CA THR A 27 9.99 -1.54 17.71
C THR A 27 10.08 -2.92 17.08
N ALA A 28 11.31 -3.37 16.80
CA ALA A 28 11.53 -4.73 16.36
C ALA A 28 11.04 -5.74 17.43
N PRO A 29 10.35 -6.81 17.03
CA PRO A 29 9.89 -7.85 17.94
C PRO A 29 11.06 -8.73 18.36
N GLU A 30 10.92 -9.42 19.48
CA GLU A 30 11.88 -10.45 19.90
C GLU A 30 11.97 -11.60 18.89
N LYS A 31 10.86 -11.92 18.22
CA LYS A 31 10.78 -12.94 17.16
C LYS A 31 10.53 -12.27 15.82
N LYS A 32 11.48 -12.46 14.89
CA LYS A 32 11.36 -12.02 13.50
C LYS A 32 10.39 -12.88 12.69
N PHE A 33 9.79 -12.30 11.66
CA PHE A 33 8.79 -12.93 10.82
C PHE A 33 9.38 -13.45 9.49
N ASP A 34 8.83 -14.55 9.00
CA ASP A 34 9.09 -15.05 7.63
C ASP A 34 8.45 -14.14 6.57
N PHE A 35 7.30 -13.56 6.88
CA PHE A 35 6.57 -12.67 5.99
C PHE A 35 6.14 -11.39 6.70
N VAL A 36 6.32 -10.26 6.04
CA VAL A 36 5.69 -9.00 6.41
C VAL A 36 4.80 -8.55 5.27
N VAL A 37 3.52 -8.33 5.58
CA VAL A 37 2.52 -7.90 4.61
C VAL A 37 2.09 -6.47 4.96
N ALA A 38 2.12 -5.57 3.98
CA ALA A 38 1.66 -4.20 4.16
C ALA A 38 0.73 -3.78 3.01
N ALA A 39 -0.58 -3.79 3.31
CA ALA A 39 -1.59 -3.31 2.38
C ALA A 39 -1.93 -1.84 2.69
N TYR A 40 -1.68 -0.98 1.71
CA TYR A 40 -1.91 0.46 1.72
C TYR A 40 -1.14 1.26 2.79
N LEU A 41 -0.03 0.71 3.29
CA LEU A 41 0.78 1.37 4.32
C LEU A 41 1.72 2.43 3.71
N LEU A 42 2.52 2.04 2.71
CA LEU A 42 3.63 2.87 2.24
C LEU A 42 3.18 4.14 1.51
N ASN A 43 1.97 4.16 0.93
CA ASN A 43 1.35 5.35 0.36
C ASN A 43 0.98 6.43 1.40
N TYR A 44 1.19 6.18 2.69
CA TYR A 44 1.06 7.21 3.73
C TYR A 44 2.39 7.91 4.07
N ALA A 45 3.51 7.48 3.50
CA ALA A 45 4.77 8.22 3.62
C ALA A 45 4.73 9.49 2.76
N LYS A 46 4.78 10.66 3.39
CA LYS A 46 4.81 11.98 2.74
C LYS A 46 6.20 12.31 2.20
N THR A 47 7.24 11.83 2.86
CA THR A 47 8.63 12.16 2.51
C THR A 47 9.44 10.89 2.20
N ALA A 48 10.57 11.07 1.51
CA ALA A 48 11.51 9.99 1.31
C ALA A 48 12.04 9.43 2.64
N ASP A 49 12.25 10.29 3.64
CA ASP A 49 12.74 9.88 4.97
C ASP A 49 11.69 9.05 5.73
N GLU A 50 10.42 9.43 5.64
CA GLU A 50 9.32 8.62 6.20
C GLU A 50 9.24 7.26 5.50
N LEU A 51 9.39 7.22 4.17
CA LEU A 51 9.38 5.95 3.43
C LEU A 51 10.58 5.08 3.81
N ASP A 52 11.79 5.66 3.82
CA ASP A 52 13.02 5.00 4.25
C ASP A 52 12.83 4.41 5.66
N ARG A 53 12.23 5.17 6.59
CA ARG A 53 11.94 4.67 7.95
C ARG A 53 10.93 3.54 7.95
N MET A 54 9.81 3.65 7.23
CA MET A 54 8.82 2.57 7.15
C MET A 54 9.42 1.28 6.57
N VAL A 55 10.20 1.38 5.50
CA VAL A 55 10.85 0.23 4.85
C VAL A 55 11.95 -0.36 5.74
N GLN A 56 12.70 0.48 6.46
CA GLN A 56 13.67 0.04 7.46
C GLN A 56 13.00 -0.76 8.57
N ILE A 57 11.85 -0.31 9.08
CA ILE A 57 11.08 -1.03 10.10
C ILE A 57 10.60 -2.37 9.55
N ILE A 58 10.06 -2.41 8.33
CA ILE A 58 9.66 -3.66 7.68
C ILE A 58 10.83 -4.64 7.62
N SER A 59 12.01 -4.16 7.22
CA SER A 59 13.25 -4.94 7.23
C SER A 59 13.60 -5.44 8.63
N GLU A 60 13.48 -4.61 9.66
CA GLU A 60 13.72 -4.99 11.06
C GLU A 60 12.68 -5.99 11.60
N GLN A 61 11.52 -6.14 10.99
CA GLN A 61 10.52 -7.14 11.39
C GLN A 61 10.82 -8.52 10.77
N LEU A 62 11.54 -8.56 9.65
CA LEU A 62 11.87 -9.77 8.91
C LEU A 62 13.08 -10.51 9.51
N LYS A 63 13.17 -11.80 9.23
CA LYS A 63 14.42 -12.57 9.45
C LYS A 63 15.51 -12.06 8.50
N ASP A 64 16.77 -12.20 8.92
CA ASP A 64 17.94 -11.73 8.18
C ASP A 64 18.46 -12.76 7.14
N ASP A 65 17.62 -13.72 6.73
CA ASP A 65 17.97 -14.78 5.78
C ASP A 65 17.09 -14.76 4.51
N ASP A 66 17.49 -15.52 3.50
CA ASP A 66 16.84 -15.53 2.17
C ASP A 66 15.43 -16.18 2.17
N SER A 67 14.92 -16.64 3.33
CA SER A 67 13.55 -17.16 3.47
C SER A 67 12.53 -16.06 3.80
N ALA A 68 12.98 -14.83 4.05
CA ALA A 68 12.13 -13.73 4.50
C ALA A 68 11.62 -12.84 3.35
N TYR A 69 10.30 -12.64 3.26
CA TYR A 69 9.66 -11.89 2.18
C TYR A 69 8.80 -10.73 2.68
N PHE A 70 8.89 -9.61 1.96
CA PHE A 70 7.93 -8.51 2.05
C PHE A 70 6.93 -8.57 0.89
N LEU A 71 5.65 -8.44 1.23
CA LEU A 71 4.54 -8.36 0.28
C LEU A 71 3.76 -7.05 0.52
N GLY A 72 3.84 -6.13 -0.44
CA GLY A 72 3.16 -4.84 -0.39
C GLY A 72 2.00 -4.74 -1.37
N VAL A 73 0.97 -3.97 -1.00
CA VAL A 73 -0.05 -3.46 -1.92
C VAL A 73 -0.11 -1.96 -1.73
N ASN A 74 0.00 -1.18 -2.81
CA ASN A 74 0.11 0.27 -2.75
C ASN A 74 -0.74 0.94 -3.83
N ALA A 75 -1.01 2.24 -3.68
CA ALA A 75 -1.45 3.05 -4.81
C ALA A 75 -0.42 2.99 -5.95
N ASN A 76 -0.88 2.93 -7.20
CA ASN A 76 0.01 2.78 -8.34
C ASN A 76 0.70 4.10 -8.70
N VAL A 77 1.91 4.29 -8.14
CA VAL A 77 2.76 5.46 -8.37
C VAL A 77 3.28 5.58 -9.81
N ARG A 78 3.15 4.54 -10.65
CA ARG A 78 3.67 4.58 -12.04
C ARG A 78 2.68 5.20 -13.03
N CYS A 79 1.44 5.42 -12.62
CA CYS A 79 0.39 5.94 -13.49
C CYS A 79 -0.52 6.97 -12.83
N THR A 80 -0.17 7.45 -11.63
CA THR A 80 -1.03 8.33 -10.83
C THR A 80 -1.48 9.58 -11.59
N GLU A 81 -0.60 10.22 -12.36
CA GLU A 81 -0.94 11.41 -13.15
C GLU A 81 -2.04 11.17 -14.20
N TYR A 82 -2.19 9.94 -14.71
CA TYR A 82 -3.24 9.59 -15.67
C TYR A 82 -4.59 9.29 -14.98
N ILE A 83 -4.58 9.16 -13.66
CA ILE A 83 -5.71 8.70 -12.85
C ILE A 83 -6.33 9.86 -12.06
N VAL A 84 -5.51 10.79 -11.57
CA VAL A 84 -5.99 11.96 -10.82
C VAL A 84 -6.74 12.94 -11.72
N ASN A 85 -7.74 13.61 -11.15
CA ASN A 85 -8.60 14.59 -11.81
C ASN A 85 -9.26 14.06 -13.11
N ASN A 86 -9.51 12.75 -13.19
CA ASN A 86 -10.08 12.08 -14.36
C ASN A 86 -11.12 11.03 -13.96
N ASP A 87 -12.17 10.88 -14.77
CA ASP A 87 -13.33 10.02 -14.50
C ASP A 87 -13.09 8.53 -14.76
N VAL A 88 -11.87 8.11 -15.15
CA VAL A 88 -11.51 6.70 -15.46
C VAL A 88 -12.02 5.71 -14.40
N TYR A 89 -12.01 6.10 -13.13
CA TYR A 89 -12.46 5.25 -12.03
C TYR A 89 -13.81 5.61 -11.41
N ARG A 90 -14.48 6.65 -11.89
CA ARG A 90 -15.76 7.08 -11.32
C ARG A 90 -16.81 5.97 -11.40
N SER A 91 -16.82 5.22 -12.49
CA SER A 91 -17.72 4.08 -12.69
C SER A 91 -17.41 2.86 -11.81
N PHE A 92 -16.25 2.86 -11.15
CA PHE A 92 -15.79 1.87 -10.17
C PHE A 92 -15.92 2.39 -8.72
N GLY A 93 -16.54 3.56 -8.51
CA GLY A 93 -16.75 4.14 -7.19
C GLY A 93 -15.55 4.89 -6.62
N TYR A 94 -14.56 5.28 -7.43
CA TYR A 94 -13.40 6.03 -6.97
C TYR A 94 -13.22 7.34 -7.74
N TRP A 95 -12.78 8.38 -7.02
CA TRP A 95 -12.33 9.65 -7.59
C TRP A 95 -11.10 10.14 -6.86
N PHE A 96 -10.06 10.49 -7.62
CA PHE A 96 -8.77 10.91 -7.09
C PHE A 96 -8.51 12.35 -7.47
N GLU A 97 -8.16 13.19 -6.50
CA GLU A 97 -7.86 14.61 -6.71
C GLU A 97 -6.41 14.89 -6.29
N ALA A 98 -5.68 15.65 -7.11
CA ALA A 98 -4.33 16.11 -6.78
C ALA A 98 -3.99 17.40 -7.54
N GLN A 99 -3.03 18.17 -7.04
CA GLN A 99 -2.40 19.23 -7.83
C GLN A 99 -1.43 18.58 -8.83
N VAL A 100 -1.46 19.01 -10.10
CA VAL A 100 -0.58 18.50 -11.16
C VAL A 100 0.29 19.62 -11.73
N PRO A 101 1.56 19.36 -12.12
CA PRO A 101 2.24 18.05 -12.15
C PRO A 101 2.53 17.49 -10.74
N LEU A 102 2.67 16.16 -10.62
CA LEU A 102 2.90 15.53 -9.32
C LEU A 102 4.38 15.66 -8.92
N GLU A 103 4.62 16.27 -7.76
CA GLU A 103 5.93 16.30 -7.10
C GLU A 103 5.97 15.31 -5.92
N ASN A 104 7.17 14.92 -5.50
CA ASN A 104 7.33 14.06 -4.32
C ASN A 104 6.74 14.73 -3.08
N GLY A 105 5.87 14.01 -2.37
CA GLY A 105 5.10 14.49 -1.24
C GLY A 105 3.78 15.18 -1.61
N ALA A 106 3.40 15.21 -2.90
CA ALA A 106 2.10 15.71 -3.33
C ALA A 106 0.97 14.90 -2.69
N GLU A 107 -0.02 15.61 -2.17
CA GLU A 107 -1.23 15.02 -1.59
C GLU A 107 -2.17 14.54 -2.70
N ILE A 108 -2.64 13.31 -2.55
CA ILE A 108 -3.70 12.72 -3.35
C ILE A 108 -4.89 12.51 -2.43
N LYS A 109 -5.98 13.21 -2.70
CA LYS A 109 -7.25 13.00 -2.03
C LYS A 109 -8.02 11.89 -2.72
N ASN A 110 -8.20 10.79 -2.01
CA ASN A 110 -8.93 9.61 -2.45
C ASN A 110 -10.37 9.74 -1.97
N ASN A 111 -11.33 9.67 -2.88
CA ASN A 111 -12.75 9.66 -2.57
C ASN A 111 -13.34 8.32 -3.01
N VAL A 112 -13.92 7.59 -2.05
CA VAL A 112 -14.59 6.31 -2.27
C VAL A 112 -16.09 6.51 -2.09
N TYR A 113 -16.85 6.24 -3.14
CA TYR A 113 -18.30 6.37 -3.15
C TYR A 113 -18.93 5.03 -2.75
N SER A 114 -19.65 5.04 -1.64
CA SER A 114 -20.43 3.90 -1.18
C SER A 114 -21.73 3.76 -1.98
N PRO A 115 -22.30 2.55 -2.11
CA PRO A 115 -23.60 2.35 -2.77
C PRO A 115 -24.76 3.14 -2.14
N ASP A 116 -24.65 3.48 -0.85
CA ASP A 116 -25.64 4.29 -0.12
C ASP A 116 -25.53 5.80 -0.39
N GLY A 117 -24.61 6.22 -1.26
CA GLY A 117 -24.37 7.61 -1.63
C GLY A 117 -23.43 8.37 -0.70
N SER A 118 -22.96 7.75 0.38
CA SER A 118 -21.92 8.33 1.24
C SER A 118 -20.56 8.35 0.57
N ILE A 119 -19.71 9.29 0.97
CA ILE A 119 -18.35 9.45 0.45
C ILE A 119 -17.36 9.32 1.62
N LEU A 120 -16.41 8.40 1.50
CA LEU A 120 -15.24 8.34 2.37
C LEU A 120 -14.07 9.02 1.67
N SER A 121 -13.50 10.05 2.31
CA SER A 121 -12.34 10.77 1.80
C SER A 121 -11.12 10.60 2.70
N PHE A 122 -9.94 10.36 2.12
CA PHE A 122 -8.67 10.28 2.84
C PHE A 122 -7.49 10.72 1.96
N ILE A 123 -6.37 11.08 2.60
CA ILE A 123 -5.16 11.56 1.93
C ILE A 123 -4.12 10.46 1.87
N THR A 124 -3.50 10.29 0.71
CA THR A 124 -2.26 9.54 0.50
C THR A 124 -1.25 10.45 -0.17
N TYR A 125 0.02 10.05 -0.22
CA TYR A 125 1.07 10.86 -0.81
C TYR A 125 1.69 10.18 -2.02
N TYR A 126 2.03 10.99 -3.02
CA TYR A 126 2.82 10.55 -4.16
C TYR A 126 4.31 10.61 -3.82
N LEU A 127 5.02 9.51 -4.03
CA LEU A 127 6.48 9.46 -4.11
C LEU A 127 6.85 8.72 -5.39
N SER A 128 7.87 9.20 -6.10
CA SER A 128 8.27 8.63 -7.37
C SER A 128 8.73 7.18 -7.21
N PRO A 129 8.58 6.32 -8.25
CA PRO A 129 8.99 4.92 -8.17
C PRO A 129 10.44 4.71 -7.71
N SER A 130 11.35 5.60 -8.13
CA SER A 130 12.76 5.57 -7.75
C SER A 130 13.01 5.74 -6.25
N ILE A 131 12.16 6.49 -5.53
CA ILE A 131 12.30 6.67 -4.07
C ILE A 131 11.98 5.36 -3.35
N TYR A 132 10.97 4.61 -3.80
CA TYR A 132 10.69 3.27 -3.27
C TYR A 132 11.86 2.32 -3.53
N GLU A 133 12.35 2.24 -4.76
CA GLU A 133 13.45 1.36 -5.13
C GLU A 133 14.71 1.63 -4.27
N GLN A 134 15.03 2.91 -4.05
CA GLN A 134 16.13 3.32 -3.17
C GLN A 134 15.87 2.98 -1.69
N ALA A 135 14.66 3.18 -1.18
CA ALA A 135 14.31 2.86 0.21
C ALA A 135 14.51 1.37 0.51
N PHE A 136 14.04 0.49 -0.38
CA PHE A 136 14.24 -0.96 -0.24
C PHE A 136 15.71 -1.35 -0.34
N GLN A 137 16.46 -0.75 -1.27
CA GLN A 137 17.90 -0.97 -1.36
C GLN A 137 18.65 -0.54 -0.08
N LYS A 138 18.37 0.65 0.44
CA LYS A 138 18.97 1.19 1.68
C LYS A 138 18.68 0.31 2.90
N ALA A 139 17.48 -0.26 2.98
CA ALA A 139 17.08 -1.21 4.04
C ALA A 139 17.67 -2.62 3.86
N GLY A 140 18.54 -2.83 2.86
CA GLY A 140 19.27 -4.08 2.67
C GLY A 140 18.45 -5.20 2.05
N PHE A 141 17.37 -4.91 1.32
CA PHE A 141 16.72 -5.90 0.48
C PHE A 141 17.59 -6.19 -0.75
N LYS A 142 17.84 -7.47 -1.04
CA LYS A 142 18.62 -7.90 -2.22
C LYS A 142 17.78 -7.91 -3.50
N PHE A 143 16.46 -7.98 -3.36
CA PHE A 143 15.51 -8.02 -4.48
C PHE A 143 14.34 -7.10 -4.22
N PHE A 144 13.89 -6.41 -5.27
CA PHE A 144 12.69 -5.59 -5.28
C PHE A 144 12.02 -5.68 -6.65
N LYS A 145 10.69 -5.82 -6.66
CA LYS A 145 9.89 -5.88 -7.88
C LYS A 145 8.51 -5.27 -7.68
N TRP A 146 8.15 -4.38 -8.59
CA TRP A 146 6.76 -3.99 -8.80
C TRP A 146 5.97 -5.13 -9.44
N VAL A 147 4.84 -5.50 -8.86
CA VAL A 147 3.97 -6.58 -9.34
C VAL A 147 2.66 -5.95 -9.88
N PRO A 148 2.40 -6.01 -11.20
CA PRO A 148 1.11 -5.58 -11.74
C PRO A 148 -0.04 -6.35 -11.11
N MET A 149 -1.12 -5.65 -10.76
CA MET A 149 -2.33 -6.27 -10.25
C MET A 149 -3.24 -6.62 -11.41
N ASP A 150 -3.11 -7.86 -11.89
CA ASP A 150 -4.03 -8.40 -12.87
C ASP A 150 -5.32 -8.84 -12.19
N ALA A 151 -6.44 -8.34 -12.70
CA ALA A 151 -7.73 -8.76 -12.19
C ALA A 151 -8.04 -10.18 -12.69
N VAL A 152 -8.16 -11.15 -11.78
CA VAL A 152 -8.46 -12.55 -12.11
C VAL A 152 -9.70 -12.65 -13.00
N ARG A 153 -9.59 -13.37 -14.13
CA ARG A 153 -10.69 -13.59 -15.08
C ARG A 153 -11.71 -14.54 -14.46
N ASN A 154 -12.80 -14.01 -13.89
CA ASN A 154 -13.98 -14.82 -13.58
C ASN A 154 -15.26 -14.20 -14.18
N THR A 155 -15.80 -14.94 -15.15
CA THR A 155 -17.18 -15.17 -15.63
C THR A 155 -18.21 -14.06 -15.86
N GLU A 156 -18.02 -12.78 -15.50
CA GLU A 156 -18.99 -11.73 -15.85
C GLU A 156 -18.49 -10.74 -16.93
N PRO A 157 -19.37 -10.25 -17.84
CA PRO A 157 -19.00 -9.25 -18.83
C PRO A 157 -18.62 -7.96 -18.12
N ARG A 158 -17.33 -7.61 -18.15
CA ARG A 158 -16.84 -6.41 -17.48
C ARG A 158 -17.15 -5.14 -18.26
N LYS A 159 -17.32 -4.03 -17.53
CA LYS A 159 -16.91 -2.71 -18.02
C LYS A 159 -15.45 -2.81 -18.47
N GLU A 160 -15.08 -2.17 -19.59
CA GLU A 160 -13.71 -2.24 -20.10
C GLU A 160 -12.67 -1.99 -18.99
N SER A 161 -11.70 -2.91 -18.86
CA SER A 161 -10.63 -2.75 -17.86
C SER A 161 -9.84 -1.48 -18.18
N PRO A 162 -9.64 -0.58 -17.21
CA PRO A 162 -8.89 0.64 -17.46
C PRO A 162 -7.44 0.28 -17.82
N LYS A 163 -6.86 1.03 -18.78
CA LYS A 163 -5.48 0.85 -19.27
C LYS A 163 -4.44 0.90 -18.16
N TYR A 164 -4.68 1.75 -17.16
CA TYR A 164 -3.86 1.89 -15.97
C TYR A 164 -4.61 1.24 -14.83
N HIS A 165 -3.95 0.50 -13.93
CA HIS A 165 -4.54 -0.02 -12.69
C HIS A 165 -4.21 0.92 -11.52
N PRO A 166 -5.12 1.19 -10.57
CA PRO A 166 -4.91 2.20 -9.54
C PRO A 166 -4.08 1.65 -8.38
N ILE A 167 -3.80 0.34 -8.39
CA ILE A 167 -3.13 -0.41 -7.35
C ILE A 167 -1.96 -1.15 -7.99
N ILE A 168 -0.85 -1.24 -7.26
CA ILE A 168 0.32 -2.02 -7.65
C ILE A 168 0.81 -2.85 -6.44
N GLY A 169 1.28 -4.06 -6.72
CA GLY A 169 1.93 -4.89 -5.72
C GLY A 169 3.44 -4.58 -5.62
N ILE A 170 4.02 -4.90 -4.48
CA ILE A 170 5.46 -4.87 -4.23
C ILE A 170 5.88 -6.24 -3.70
N LEU A 171 6.94 -6.80 -4.27
CA LEU A 171 7.61 -8.00 -3.78
C LEU A 171 9.06 -7.66 -3.50
N ALA A 172 9.54 -7.91 -2.28
CA ALA A 172 10.94 -7.75 -1.92
C ALA A 172 11.40 -8.88 -0.99
N HIS A 173 12.69 -9.22 -1.01
CA HIS A 173 13.28 -10.19 -0.07
C HIS A 173 14.72 -9.81 0.29
N LYS A 174 15.16 -10.35 1.44
CA LYS A 174 16.51 -10.16 1.97
C LYS A 174 17.57 -10.92 1.20
#